data_AF-A0A847BPU5-F1
#
_entry.id   AF-A0A847BPU5-F1
#
_cell.length_a   1.000
_cell.length_b   1.000
_cell.length_c   1.000
_cell.angle_alpha   90.00
_cell.angle_beta   90.00
_cell.angle_gamma   90.00
#
_symmetry.space_group_name_H-M   'P 1'
#
loop_
_entity.id
_entity.type
_entity.pdbx_description
1 polymer ?
#
loop_
_entity_poly.entity_id
_entity_poly.type
_entity_poly.pdbx_seq_one_letter_code
_entity_poly.pdbx_strand_id
1 'polypeptide(L)'
;MKIIKKFIWHFLIVLILILMAIFLPDNAATSFGTILDFAKEMLIVLPPVFIVVGLLEAWVPQENIEKWLGQESGIKGMLISMALGTLPAGPLYAAFPVGSSLIDKGASYRNVIIFLGSWAALKIPHMMM
;
A
#
# COMPACT_ATOMS: atom_id res chain seq x y z
N MET A 1 1.50 -23.81 -25.78
CA MET A 1 0.16 -23.60 -25.16
C MET A 1 0.17 -23.22 -23.67
N LYS A 2 1.11 -23.66 -22.81
CA LYS A 2 1.12 -23.32 -21.37
C LYS A 2 1.35 -21.83 -21.06
N ILE A 3 2.17 -21.14 -21.86
CA ILE A 3 2.51 -19.72 -21.66
C ILE A 3 1.31 -18.80 -21.97
N ILE A 4 0.58 -19.08 -23.05
CA ILE A 4 -0.58 -18.26 -23.46
C ILE A 4 -1.69 -18.27 -22.41
N LYS A 5 -1.98 -19.44 -21.81
CA LYS A 5 -2.97 -19.53 -20.71
C LYS A 5 -2.54 -18.75 -19.46
N LYS A 6 -1.24 -18.63 -19.19
CA LYS A 6 -0.71 -17.90 -18.03
C LYS A 6 -0.89 -16.37 -18.17
N PHE A 7 -0.80 -15.85 -19.39
CA PHE A 7 -0.84 -14.40 -19.65
C PHE A 7 -2.16 -13.92 -20.28
N ILE A 8 -3.18 -14.77 -20.34
CA ILE A 8 -4.46 -14.46 -20.99
C ILE A 8 -5.09 -13.15 -20.48
N TRP A 9 -4.96 -12.87 -19.18
CA TRP A 9 -5.44 -11.63 -18.56
C TRP A 9 -4.69 -10.39 -19.05
N HIS A 10 -3.38 -10.50 -19.29
CA HIS A 10 -2.57 -9.39 -19.81
C HIS A 10 -2.95 -9.10 -21.27
N PHE A 11 -3.11 -10.15 -22.09
CA PHE A 11 -3.58 -9.99 -23.46
C PHE A 11 -4.98 -9.38 -23.53
N LEU A 12 -5.88 -9.76 -22.60
CA LEU A 12 -7.22 -9.22 -22.52
C LEU A 12 -7.21 -7.73 -22.16
N ILE A 13 -6.36 -7.29 -21.22
CA ILE A 13 -6.20 -5.87 -20.87
C ILE A 13 -5.66 -5.08 -22.07
N VAL A 14 -4.62 -5.58 -22.76
CA VAL A 14 -4.07 -4.93 -23.95
C VAL A 14 -5.12 -4.83 -25.07
N LEU A 15 -5.91 -5.88 -25.27
CA LEU A 15 -7.00 -5.88 -26.24
C LEU A 15 -8.06 -4.82 -25.91
N ILE A 16 -8.45 -4.70 -24.64
CA ILE A 16 -9.39 -3.65 -24.18
C ILE A 16 -8.82 -2.26 -24.46
N LEU A 17 -7.54 -2.02 -24.18
CA LEU A 17 -6.89 -0.73 -24.44
C LEU A 17 -6.85 -0.41 -25.95
N ILE A 18 -6.58 -1.41 -26.80
CA ILE A 18 -6.60 -1.24 -28.27
C ILE A 18 -8.03 -0.93 -28.75
N LEU A 19 -9.04 -1.65 -28.24
CA LEU A 19 -10.44 -1.39 -28.58
C LEU A 19 -10.85 0.02 -28.12
N MET A 20 -10.46 0.44 -26.91
CA MET A 20 -10.68 1.81 -26.45
C MET A 20 -9.98 2.83 -27.37
N ALA A 21 -8.75 2.57 -27.82
CA ALA A 21 -8.04 3.49 -28.72
C ALA A 21 -8.74 3.67 -30.08
N ILE A 22 -9.44 2.63 -30.56
CA ILE A 22 -10.17 2.67 -31.83
C ILE A 22 -11.55 3.33 -31.68
N PHE A 23 -12.31 2.98 -30.64
CA PHE A 23 -13.71 3.41 -30.48
C PHE A 23 -13.89 4.68 -29.63
N LEU A 24 -12.95 4.97 -28.71
CA LEU A 24 -13.02 6.05 -27.72
C LEU A 24 -11.62 6.67 -27.52
N PRO A 25 -11.03 7.30 -28.55
CA PRO A 25 -9.63 7.75 -28.54
C PRO A 25 -9.31 8.72 -27.40
N ASP A 26 -10.24 9.61 -27.04
CA ASP A 26 -10.06 10.55 -25.93
C ASP A 26 -9.95 9.84 -24.57
N ASN A 27 -10.79 8.81 -24.34
CA ASN A 27 -10.75 8.02 -23.13
C ASN A 27 -9.50 7.14 -23.07
N ALA A 28 -9.01 6.67 -24.23
CA ALA A 28 -7.79 5.88 -24.32
C ALA A 28 -6.55 6.71 -24.00
N ALA A 29 -6.45 7.92 -24.55
CA ALA A 29 -5.37 8.86 -24.23
C ALA A 29 -5.35 9.22 -22.74
N THR A 30 -6.52 9.50 -22.16
CA THR A 30 -6.67 9.78 -20.72
C THR A 30 -6.27 8.57 -19.88
N SER A 31 -6.71 7.37 -20.26
CA SER A 31 -6.36 6.13 -19.54
C SER A 31 -4.85 5.86 -19.57
N PHE A 32 -4.20 6.10 -20.71
CA PHE A 32 -2.75 5.92 -20.83
C PHE A 32 -1.98 6.94 -19.99
N GLY A 33 -2.42 8.20 -19.97
CA GLY A 33 -1.88 9.24 -19.08
C GLY A 33 -1.97 8.82 -17.61
N THR A 34 -3.15 8.39 -17.17
CA THR A 34 -3.38 7.89 -15.80
C THR A 34 -2.46 6.72 -15.45
N ILE A 35 -2.28 5.74 -16.35
CA ILE A 35 -1.36 4.62 -16.12
C ILE A 35 0.08 5.11 -15.93
N LEU A 36 0.53 6.05 -16.78
CA LEU A 36 1.87 6.63 -16.66
C LEU A 36 2.05 7.41 -15.37
N ASP A 37 1.04 8.16 -14.96
CA ASP A 37 1.09 8.95 -13.72
C ASP A 37 1.14 8.04 -12.49
N PHE A 38 0.32 6.98 -12.44
CA PHE A 38 0.42 5.96 -11.39
C PHE A 38 1.81 5.28 -11.39
N ALA A 39 2.35 4.93 -12.57
CA ALA A 39 3.66 4.30 -12.65
C ALA A 39 4.78 5.22 -12.13
N LYS A 40 4.73 6.51 -12.47
CA LYS A 40 5.66 7.53 -11.95
C LYS A 40 5.51 7.69 -10.44
N GLU A 41 4.27 7.79 -9.95
CA GLU A 41 4.00 7.92 -8.52
C GLU A 41 4.59 6.73 -7.75
N MET A 42 4.36 5.50 -8.21
CA MET A 42 4.96 4.32 -7.59
C MET A 42 6.49 4.39 -7.61
N LEU A 43 7.12 4.74 -8.74
CA LEU A 43 8.58 4.86 -8.82
C LEU A 43 9.17 5.89 -7.86
N ILE A 44 8.44 6.98 -7.60
CA ILE A 44 8.89 8.06 -6.71
C ILE A 44 8.62 7.72 -5.23
N VAL A 45 7.50 7.07 -4.93
CA VAL A 45 7.05 6.79 -3.56
C VAL A 45 7.72 5.54 -2.97
N LEU A 46 7.98 4.51 -3.78
CA LEU A 46 8.52 3.23 -3.32
C LEU A 46 9.91 3.37 -2.65
N PRO A 47 10.89 4.13 -3.20
CA PRO A 47 12.21 4.24 -2.59
C PRO A 47 12.18 4.91 -1.20
N PRO A 48 11.51 6.07 -0.99
CA PRO A 48 11.33 6.63 0.35
C PRO A 48 10.66 5.68 1.34
N VAL A 49 9.65 4.91 0.90
CA VAL A 49 8.98 3.91 1.75
C VAL A 49 9.96 2.85 2.23
N PHE A 50 10.81 2.33 1.34
CA PHE A 50 11.81 1.34 1.73
C PHE A 50 12.87 1.91 2.67
N ILE A 51 13.22 3.19 2.55
CA ILE A 51 14.11 3.85 3.52
C ILE A 51 13.43 3.88 4.89
N VAL A 52 12.15 4.26 4.96
CA VAL A 52 11.40 4.27 6.23
C VAL A 52 11.29 2.87 6.82
N VAL A 53 11.04 1.85 6.00
CA VAL A 53 11.04 0.45 6.44
C VAL A 53 12.41 0.06 6.99
N GLY A 54 13.50 0.35 6.27
CA GLY A 54 14.85 0.06 6.73
C GLY A 54 15.21 0.78 8.03
N LEU A 55 14.76 2.03 8.22
CA LEU A 55 14.93 2.76 9.47
C LEU A 55 14.11 2.15 10.59
N LEU A 56 12.85 1.76 10.33
CA LEU A 56 12.03 1.04 11.31
C LEU A 56 12.69 -0.27 11.71
N GLU A 57 13.28 -0.98 10.74
CA GLU A 57 14.01 -2.22 10.94
C GLU A 57 15.24 -2.04 11.82
N ALA A 58 16.05 -1.02 11.55
CA ALA A 58 17.27 -0.75 12.28
C ALA A 58 17.04 -0.10 13.67
N TRP A 59 16.05 0.77 13.81
CA TRP A 59 15.91 1.62 15.00
C TRP A 59 14.89 1.13 16.02
N VAL A 60 13.87 0.38 15.60
CA VAL A 60 12.80 -0.04 16.52
C VAL A 60 13.05 -1.48 16.97
N PRO A 61 13.38 -1.74 18.25
CA PRO A 61 13.58 -3.09 18.75
C PRO A 61 12.31 -3.95 18.59
N GLN A 62 12.49 -5.25 18.33
CA GLN A 62 11.38 -6.19 18.17
C GLN A 62 10.51 -6.25 19.43
N GLU A 63 11.12 -6.19 20.62
CA GLU A 63 10.43 -6.25 21.91
C GLU A 63 9.45 -5.09 22.08
N ASN A 64 9.76 -3.92 21.50
CA ASN A 64 8.86 -2.77 21.54
C ASN A 64 7.64 -2.99 20.63
N ILE A 65 7.84 -3.56 19.44
CA ILE A 65 6.74 -3.89 18.52
C ILE A 65 5.86 -4.97 19.14
N GLU A 66 6.43 -6.04 19.69
CA GLU A 66 5.66 -7.10 20.35
C GLU A 66 4.86 -6.56 21.55
N LYS A 67 5.47 -5.73 22.39
CA LYS A 67 4.81 -5.14 23.55
C LYS A 67 3.64 -4.22 23.18
N TRP A 68 3.78 -3.43 22.11
CA TRP A 68 2.81 -2.37 21.78
C TRP A 68 1.82 -2.78 20.70
N LEU A 69 2.22 -3.64 19.77
CA LEU A 69 1.45 -4.05 18.61
C LEU A 69 1.29 -5.58 18.50
N GLY A 70 1.93 -6.37 19.36
CA GLY A 70 1.80 -7.83 19.38
C GLY A 70 0.45 -8.33 19.88
N GLN A 71 0.32 -9.65 20.04
CA GLN A 71 -0.97 -10.29 20.36
C GLN A 71 -1.53 -9.86 21.71
N GLU A 72 -0.66 -9.66 22.71
CA GLU A 72 -1.06 -9.28 24.07
C GLU A 72 -1.30 -7.77 24.25
N SER A 73 -1.16 -6.96 23.20
CA SER A 73 -1.31 -5.50 23.27
C SER A 73 -2.76 -5.01 23.51
N GLY A 74 -3.76 -5.89 23.35
CA GLY A 74 -5.16 -5.63 23.70
C GLY A 74 -5.75 -4.41 22.99
N ILE A 75 -6.45 -3.56 23.75
CA ILE A 75 -7.04 -2.30 23.26
C ILE A 75 -5.96 -1.24 22.97
N LYS A 76 -4.88 -1.24 23.75
CA LYS A 76 -3.78 -0.28 23.59
C LYS A 76 -3.14 -0.40 22.21
N GLY A 77 -2.88 -1.63 21.77
CA GLY A 77 -2.33 -1.87 20.42
C GLY A 77 -3.27 -1.45 19.30
N MET A 78 -4.58 -1.64 19.48
CA MET A 78 -5.59 -1.16 18.52
C MET A 78 -5.56 0.36 18.36
N LEU A 79 -5.53 1.11 19.47
CA LEU A 79 -5.47 2.58 19.43
C LEU A 79 -4.18 3.09 18.81
N ILE A 80 -3.04 2.47 19.16
CA ILE A 80 -1.75 2.80 18.55
C ILE A 80 -1.76 2.52 17.05
N SER A 81 -2.29 1.37 16.63
CA SER A 81 -2.39 1.00 15.20
C SER A 81 -3.26 1.97 14.41
N MET A 82 -4.40 2.37 14.98
CA MET A 82 -5.25 3.39 14.38
C MET A 82 -4.49 4.71 14.21
N ALA A 83 -3.84 5.20 15.29
CA ALA A 83 -3.08 6.45 15.26
C ALA A 83 -1.92 6.39 14.26
N LEU A 84 -1.15 5.31 14.22
CA LEU A 84 -0.07 5.14 13.26
C LEU A 84 -0.56 5.07 11.82
N GLY A 85 -1.77 4.54 11.59
CA GLY A 85 -2.37 4.47 10.25
C GLY A 85 -2.96 5.80 9.76
N THR A 86 -3.35 6.72 10.65
CA THR A 86 -3.95 8.00 10.24
C THR A 86 -2.93 9.08 9.87
N LEU A 87 -1.72 9.00 10.42
CA LEU A 87 -0.68 10.03 10.26
C LEU A 87 -0.06 10.11 8.85
N PRO A 88 0.20 8.99 8.15
CA PRO A 88 0.90 9.04 6.88
C PRO A 88 0.01 9.61 5.76
N ALA A 89 0.49 10.67 5.11
CA ALA A 89 -0.08 11.18 3.88
C ALA A 89 0.58 10.45 2.70
N GLY A 90 -0.10 9.44 2.16
CA GLY A 90 0.41 8.67 1.04
C GLY A 90 -0.58 7.65 0.48
N PRO A 91 -0.26 7.07 -0.67
CA PRO A 91 -1.07 6.02 -1.27
C PRO A 91 -1.04 4.75 -0.41
N LEU A 92 -2.10 3.95 -0.46
CA LEU A 92 -2.25 2.78 0.41
C LEU A 92 -1.17 1.72 0.15
N TYR A 93 -0.68 1.60 -1.09
CA TYR A 93 0.34 0.62 -1.43
C TYR A 93 1.65 0.82 -0.64
N ALA A 94 1.95 2.05 -0.21
CA ALA A 94 3.11 2.38 0.64
C ALA A 94 3.01 1.78 2.05
N ALA A 95 1.80 1.52 2.53
CA ALA A 95 1.57 0.97 3.87
C ALA A 95 1.89 -0.53 3.96
N PHE A 96 1.85 -1.26 2.84
CA PHE A 96 2.04 -2.72 2.85
C PHE A 96 3.47 -3.14 3.23
N PRO A 97 4.55 -2.56 2.68
CA PRO A 97 5.91 -2.87 3.13
C PRO A 97 6.12 -2.59 4.62
N VAL A 98 5.56 -1.48 5.11
CA VAL A 98 5.60 -1.12 6.54
C VAL A 98 4.85 -2.15 7.37
N GLY A 99 3.63 -2.52 6.94
CA GLY A 99 2.82 -3.56 7.60
C GLY A 99 3.51 -4.92 7.63
N SER A 100 4.19 -5.31 6.54
CA SER A 100 5.00 -6.54 6.48
C SER A 100 6.12 -6.50 7.51
N SER A 101 6.90 -5.43 7.54
CA SER A 101 8.02 -5.28 8.49
C SER A 101 7.53 -5.28 9.96
N LEU A 102 6.36 -4.71 10.24
CA LEU A 102 5.73 -4.80 11.55
C LEU A 102 5.35 -6.25 11.92
N ILE A 103 4.78 -7.02 10.98
CA ILE A 103 4.45 -8.44 11.20
C ILE A 103 5.74 -9.24 11.46
N ASP A 104 6.79 -9.00 10.67
CA ASP A 104 8.08 -9.67 10.82
C ASP A 104 8.72 -9.40 12.19
N LYS A 105 8.39 -8.25 12.81
CA LYS A 105 8.77 -7.87 14.18
C LYS A 105 7.77 -8.26 15.26
N GLY A 106 6.83 -9.16 14.97
CA GLY A 106 5.91 -9.71 15.97
C GLY A 106 4.65 -8.86 16.25
N ALA A 107 4.33 -7.88 15.40
CA ALA A 107 3.02 -7.25 15.45
C ALA A 107 1.91 -8.28 15.13
N SER A 108 0.77 -8.17 15.81
CA SER A 108 -0.37 -9.03 15.51
C SER A 108 -1.02 -8.64 14.17
N TYR A 109 -1.47 -9.65 13.41
CA TYR A 109 -2.23 -9.42 12.18
C TYR A 109 -3.44 -8.51 12.39
N ARG A 110 -4.12 -8.62 13.54
CA ARG A 110 -5.24 -7.74 13.91
C ARG A 110 -4.82 -6.27 13.89
N ASN A 111 -3.72 -5.95 14.55
CA ASN A 111 -3.23 -4.57 14.64
C ASN A 111 -2.73 -4.06 13.29
N VAL A 112 -2.07 -4.90 12.48
CA VAL A 112 -1.66 -4.52 11.12
C VAL A 112 -2.86 -4.27 10.21
N ILE A 113 -3.93 -5.08 10.30
CA ILE A 113 -5.18 -4.84 9.56
C ILE A 113 -5.83 -3.53 10.00
N ILE A 114 -5.84 -3.22 11.30
CA ILE A 114 -6.35 -1.94 11.82
C ILE A 114 -5.52 -0.77 11.31
N PHE A 115 -4.19 -0.90 11.29
CA PHE A 115 -3.28 0.09 10.73
C PHE A 115 -3.54 0.33 9.24
N LEU A 116 -3.61 -0.74 8.43
CA LEU A 116 -3.90 -0.64 6.99
C LEU A 116 -5.30 -0.07 6.73
N GLY A 117 -6.29 -0.48 7.50
CA GLY A 117 -7.67 0.03 7.41
C GLY A 117 -7.75 1.51 7.77
N SER A 118 -7.03 1.93 8.82
CA SER A 118 -6.91 3.33 9.22
C SER A 118 -6.23 4.16 8.12
N TRP A 119 -5.15 3.65 7.53
CA TRP A 119 -4.47 4.29 6.39
C TRP A 119 -5.40 4.41 5.17
N ALA A 120 -6.23 3.41 4.90
CA ALA A 120 -7.16 3.44 3.78
C ALA A 120 -8.33 4.41 4.00
N ALA A 121 -8.92 4.42 5.21
CA ALA A 121 -10.21 5.04 5.48
C ALA A 121 -10.13 6.43 6.11
N LEU A 122 -9.17 6.66 7.02
CA LEU A 122 -9.19 7.85 7.86
C LEU A 122 -8.37 9.00 7.30
N LYS A 123 -7.17 8.76 6.74
CA LYS A 123 -6.26 9.77 6.12
C LYS A 123 -6.52 11.21 6.57
N ILE A 124 -6.48 11.46 7.89
CA ILE A 124 -6.95 12.74 8.48
C ILE A 124 -6.23 13.94 7.84
N PRO A 125 -4.91 13.89 7.59
CA PRO A 125 -4.21 14.98 6.90
C PRO A 125 -4.77 15.29 5.50
N HIS A 126 -5.26 14.27 4.78
CA HIS A 126 -5.83 14.43 3.45
C HIS A 126 -7.29 14.90 3.48
N MET A 127 -8.03 14.61 4.56
CA MET A 127 -9.38 15.16 4.76
C MET A 127 -9.37 16.62 5.22
N MET A 128 -8.27 17.09 5.80
CA MET A 128 -8.11 18.46 6.31
C MET A 128 -7.51 19.43 5.28
N MET A 129 -7.01 18.93 4.15
CA MET A 129 -6.36 19.70 3.08
C MET A 129 -7.25 19.74 1.83
#